data_AF-A0A828Y041-F1
#
_entry.id   AF-A0A828Y041-F1
#
_cell.length_a   1.000
_cell.length_b   1.000
_cell.length_c   1.000
_cell.angle_alpha   90.00
_cell.angle_beta   90.00
_cell.angle_gamma   90.00
#
_symmetry.space_group_name_H-M   'P 1'
#
loop_
_entity.id
_entity.type
_entity.pdbx_description
1 polymer ?
#
loop_
_entity_poly.entity_id
_entity_poly.type
_entity_poly.pdbx_seq_one_letter_code
_entity_poly.pdbx_strand_id
1 'polypeptide(L)'
;MDSIPNFLTIKREKIPKGFSYSLKTSELIAAYDSAEINTETILNYSFNHPNFRVHFWPSTPSINHERLYIVTGAVPTESAHIARKIMKSKIIPEFIKWIKNLLLLPVNSPIRNQSQLWEFKIPHKSVNTKKSI
;
A
#
# COMPACT_ATOMS: atom_id res chain seq x y z
N MET A 1 -19.67 6.50 8.13
CA MET A 1 -18.71 5.42 8.44
C MET A 1 -18.53 4.72 7.11
N ASP A 2 -17.49 5.09 6.37
CA ASP A 2 -17.36 4.63 4.98
C ASP A 2 -17.14 3.12 5.02
N SER A 3 -18.10 2.39 4.45
CA SER A 3 -18.01 0.94 4.32
C SER A 3 -16.76 0.58 3.54
N ILE A 4 -16.06 -0.47 3.96
CA ILE A 4 -14.94 -1.01 3.18
C ILE A 4 -15.48 -1.39 1.79
N PRO A 5 -14.90 -0.86 0.69
CA PRO A 5 -15.35 -1.21 -0.65
C PRO A 5 -15.26 -2.72 -0.91
N ASN A 6 -16.17 -3.26 -1.71
CA ASN A 6 -16.22 -4.70 -2.03
C ASN A 6 -14.95 -5.21 -2.73
N PHE A 7 -14.25 -4.34 -3.46
CA PHE A 7 -13.00 -4.65 -4.15
C PHE A 7 -11.78 -4.61 -3.22
N LEU A 8 -11.92 -4.18 -1.95
CA LEU A 8 -10.82 -4.05 -1.00
C LEU A 8 -10.89 -5.11 0.10
N THR A 9 -9.96 -6.06 0.08
CA THR A 9 -9.75 -7.01 1.17
C THR A 9 -8.62 -6.53 2.08
N ILE A 10 -8.85 -6.49 3.39
CA ILE A 10 -7.86 -6.06 4.37
C ILE A 10 -7.39 -7.24 5.22
N LYS A 11 -6.09 -7.49 5.23
CA LYS A 11 -5.41 -8.45 6.10
C LYS A 11 -4.54 -7.68 7.09
N ARG A 12 -4.63 -8.01 8.37
CA ARG A 12 -3.89 -7.31 9.42
C ARG A 12 -3.28 -8.26 10.42
N GLU A 13 -1.95 -8.25 10.47
CA GLU A 13 -1.19 -8.98 11.49
C GLU A 13 -1.37 -8.35 12.88
N LYS A 14 -1.10 -9.13 13.92
CA LYS A 14 -0.94 -8.56 15.27
C LYS A 14 0.44 -7.91 15.34
N ILE A 15 0.51 -6.72 15.93
CA ILE A 15 1.77 -6.00 16.15
C ILE A 15 2.11 -5.94 17.64
N PRO A 16 3.40 -5.94 18.02
CA PRO A 16 3.82 -5.78 19.40
C PRO A 16 3.39 -4.43 19.99
N LYS A 17 3.30 -4.35 21.32
CA LYS A 17 3.10 -3.09 22.03
C LYS A 17 4.23 -2.12 21.68
N GLY A 18 3.90 -0.84 21.53
CA GLY A 18 4.87 0.19 21.13
C GLY A 18 4.96 0.40 19.62
N PHE A 19 4.23 -0.36 18.80
CA PHE A 19 4.15 -0.17 17.35
C PHE A 19 2.77 0.27 16.89
N SER A 20 2.74 0.84 15.69
CA SER A 20 1.53 1.32 15.03
C SER A 20 1.68 1.24 13.52
N TYR A 21 0.59 0.93 12.82
CA TYR A 21 0.61 0.98 11.36
C TYR A 21 0.74 2.41 10.83
N SER A 22 1.58 2.54 9.79
CA SER A 22 1.91 3.80 9.11
C SER A 22 0.80 4.32 8.20
N LEU A 23 -0.13 3.45 7.77
CA LEU A 23 -1.23 3.78 6.88
C LEU A 23 -2.57 3.70 7.62
N LYS A 24 -3.40 4.74 7.51
CA LYS A 24 -4.83 4.63 7.84
C LYS A 24 -5.59 4.11 6.61
N THR A 25 -6.39 3.06 6.79
CA THR A 25 -7.18 2.48 5.68
C THR A 25 -8.11 3.51 5.05
N SER A 26 -8.74 4.37 5.85
CA SER A 26 -9.63 5.43 5.36
C SER A 26 -8.94 6.42 4.42
N GLU A 27 -7.64 6.66 4.57
CA GLU A 27 -6.89 7.56 3.68
C GLU A 27 -6.64 6.90 2.32
N LEU A 28 -6.44 5.58 2.28
CA LEU A 28 -6.36 4.83 1.03
C LEU A 28 -7.72 4.78 0.33
N ILE A 29 -8.80 4.49 1.07
CA ILE A 29 -10.16 4.44 0.52
C ILE A 29 -10.54 5.78 -0.10
N ALA A 30 -10.38 6.88 0.64
CA ALA A 30 -10.69 8.22 0.10
C ALA A 30 -9.85 8.57 -1.15
N ALA A 31 -8.60 8.10 -1.21
CA ALA A 31 -7.74 8.30 -2.37
C ALA A 31 -8.17 7.45 -3.58
N TYR A 32 -8.63 6.22 -3.36
CA TYR A 32 -9.23 5.39 -4.40
C TYR A 32 -10.54 5.98 -4.91
N ASP A 33 -11.42 6.42 -4.02
CA ASP A 33 -12.69 7.05 -4.39
C ASP A 33 -12.45 8.31 -5.24
N SER A 34 -11.53 9.19 -4.80
CA SER A 34 -11.17 10.41 -5.54
C SER A 34 -10.51 10.14 -6.90
N ALA A 35 -9.90 8.96 -7.06
CA ALA A 35 -9.20 8.56 -8.28
C ALA A 35 -10.03 7.64 -9.17
N GLU A 36 -11.25 7.27 -8.74
CA GLU A 36 -12.13 6.29 -9.38
C GLU A 36 -11.44 4.93 -9.61
N ILE A 37 -10.60 4.51 -8.64
CA ILE A 37 -9.90 3.22 -8.70
C ILE A 37 -10.77 2.17 -8.00
N ASN A 38 -11.16 1.14 -8.76
CA ASN A 38 -11.95 0.00 -8.28
C ASN A 38 -11.28 -1.36 -8.56
N THR A 39 -9.99 -1.37 -8.91
CA THR A 39 -9.19 -2.58 -9.10
C THR A 39 -9.19 -3.42 -7.82
N GLU A 40 -9.44 -4.72 -7.95
CA GLU A 40 -9.40 -5.64 -6.80
C GLU A 40 -8.07 -5.48 -6.05
N THR A 41 -8.16 -5.21 -4.74
CA THR A 41 -7.02 -4.85 -3.92
C THR A 41 -6.99 -5.69 -2.65
N ILE A 42 -5.84 -6.30 -2.39
CA ILE A 42 -5.53 -6.92 -1.11
C ILE A 42 -4.54 -6.01 -0.38
N LEU A 43 -4.98 -5.39 0.71
CA LEU A 43 -4.15 -4.60 1.61
C LEU A 43 -3.68 -5.45 2.79
N ASN A 44 -2.40 -5.77 2.82
CA ASN A 44 -1.76 -6.51 3.89
C ASN A 44 -0.94 -5.58 4.81
N TYR A 45 -1.38 -5.49 6.06
CA TYR A 45 -0.67 -4.80 7.13
C TYR A 45 0.29 -5.79 7.83
N SER A 46 1.58 -5.65 7.58
CA SER A 46 2.61 -6.57 8.08
C SER A 46 3.60 -5.89 9.01
N PHE A 47 4.02 -6.56 10.08
CA PHE A 47 4.97 -6.01 11.05
C PHE A 47 6.38 -5.88 10.47
N ASN A 48 6.85 -6.92 9.77
CA ASN A 48 8.24 -7.06 9.33
C ASN A 48 8.54 -6.38 7.97
N HIS A 49 7.69 -5.46 7.53
CA HIS A 49 7.83 -4.83 6.21
C HIS A 49 8.09 -3.33 6.34
N PRO A 50 9.33 -2.84 6.17
CA PRO A 50 9.65 -1.42 6.42
C PRO A 50 9.10 -0.45 5.35
N ASN A 51 8.58 -0.98 4.25
CA ASN A 51 8.21 -0.20 3.06
C ASN A 51 6.70 -0.25 2.82
N PHE A 52 6.18 0.74 2.10
CA PHE A 52 4.90 0.66 1.42
C PHE A 52 5.19 0.10 0.03
N ARG A 53 4.69 -1.09 -0.25
CA ARG A 53 4.95 -1.82 -1.50
C ARG A 53 3.65 -2.16 -2.17
N VAL A 54 3.57 -1.97 -3.48
CA VAL A 54 2.41 -2.29 -4.29
C VAL A 54 2.87 -3.15 -5.46
N HIS A 55 2.27 -4.33 -5.58
CA HIS A 55 2.34 -5.14 -6.78
C HIS A 55 1.07 -4.93 -7.59
N PHE A 56 1.23 -4.66 -8.87
CA PHE A 56 0.17 -4.80 -9.85
C PHE A 56 0.34 -6.13 -10.56
N TRP A 57 -0.73 -6.92 -10.57
CA TRP A 57 -0.80 -8.20 -11.26
C TRP A 57 -1.78 -8.09 -12.43
N PRO A 58 -1.32 -8.36 -13.67
CA PRO A 58 -2.21 -8.40 -14.82
C PRO A 58 -3.17 -9.59 -14.72
N SER A 59 -4.20 -9.60 -15.56
CA SER A 59 -5.06 -10.76 -15.72
C SER A 59 -4.24 -11.97 -16.19
N THR A 60 -4.55 -13.14 -15.65
CA THR A 60 -4.02 -14.43 -16.09
C THR A 60 -5.19 -15.31 -16.58
N PRO A 61 -4.94 -16.40 -17.31
CA PRO A 61 -6.02 -17.33 -17.70
C PRO A 61 -6.81 -17.88 -16.51
N SER A 62 -6.17 -18.03 -15.36
CA SER A 62 -6.80 -18.47 -14.11
C SER A 62 -7.58 -17.37 -13.40
N ILE A 63 -7.22 -16.10 -13.61
CA ILE A 63 -7.78 -14.95 -12.90
C ILE A 63 -7.90 -13.80 -13.90
N ASN A 64 -9.10 -13.68 -14.46
CA ASN A 64 -9.41 -12.87 -15.64
C ASN A 64 -9.54 -11.36 -15.38
N HIS A 65 -8.98 -10.85 -14.29
CA HIS A 65 -9.00 -9.44 -13.92
C HIS A 65 -7.69 -9.02 -13.25
N GLU A 66 -7.44 -7.72 -13.27
CA GLU A 66 -6.25 -7.10 -12.68
C GLU A 66 -6.39 -6.95 -11.18
N ARG A 67 -5.28 -7.08 -10.47
CA ARG A 67 -5.26 -7.02 -9.01
C ARG A 67 -4.10 -6.18 -8.48
N LEU A 68 -4.33 -5.56 -7.34
CA LEU A 68 -3.32 -4.90 -6.54
C LEU A 68 -3.06 -5.69 -5.27
N TYR A 69 -1.78 -5.89 -4.95
CA TYR A 69 -1.35 -6.42 -3.66
C TYR A 69 -0.48 -5.37 -2.96
N ILE A 70 -1.04 -4.76 -1.91
CA ILE A 70 -0.39 -3.71 -1.14
C ILE A 70 0.12 -4.30 0.16
N VAL A 71 1.39 -4.06 0.48
CA VAL A 71 1.98 -4.36 1.79
C VAL A 71 2.42 -3.07 2.46
N THR A 72 2.05 -2.88 3.71
CA THR A 72 2.48 -1.72 4.50
C THR A 72 2.91 -2.13 5.92
N GLY A 73 3.96 -1.46 6.38
CA GLY A 73 4.64 -1.72 7.64
C GLY A 73 3.99 -1.19 8.89
N ALA A 74 4.41 -1.76 10.02
CA ALA A 74 4.31 -1.11 11.31
C ALA A 74 5.56 -0.26 11.57
N VAL A 75 5.39 0.86 12.28
CA VAL A 75 6.47 1.74 12.74
C VAL A 75 6.37 1.91 14.26
N PRO A 76 7.45 2.30 14.96
CA PRO A 76 7.37 2.69 16.36
C PRO A 76 6.29 3.77 16.56
N THR A 77 5.52 3.67 17.66
CA THR A 77 4.37 4.55 17.92
C THR A 77 4.77 6.02 17.94
N GLU A 78 5.96 6.32 18.46
CA GLU A 78 6.58 7.65 18.44
C GLU A 78 6.79 8.22 17.03
N SER A 79 6.97 7.36 16.02
CA SER A 79 7.14 7.76 14.61
C SER A 79 5.83 7.71 13.82
N ALA A 80 4.75 7.15 14.39
CA ALA A 80 3.51 6.87 13.67
C ALA A 80 2.82 8.14 13.13
N HIS A 81 2.85 9.23 13.89
CA HIS A 81 2.28 10.50 13.44
C HIS A 81 3.00 11.03 12.19
N ILE A 82 4.33 11.04 12.20
CA ILE A 82 5.16 11.49 11.08
C ILE A 82 4.98 10.57 9.88
N ALA A 83 5.01 9.24 10.09
CA ALA A 83 4.83 8.27 9.03
C ALA A 83 3.46 8.43 8.34
N ARG A 84 2.38 8.61 9.11
CA ARG A 84 1.03 8.86 8.56
C ARG A 84 0.95 10.17 7.80
N LYS A 85 1.59 11.24 8.30
CA LYS A 85 1.65 12.53 7.59
C LYS A 85 2.31 12.38 6.22
N ILE A 86 3.44 11.68 6.15
CA ILE A 86 4.18 11.42 4.90
C ILE A 86 3.38 10.49 3.98
N MET A 87 2.71 9.49 4.55
CA MET A 87 1.82 8.59 3.82
C MET A 87 0.75 9.40 3.07
N LYS A 88 0.04 10.27 3.80
CA LYS A 88 -1.03 11.11 3.25
C LYS A 88 -0.51 12.17 2.28
N SER A 89 0.56 12.87 2.61
CA SER A 89 1.01 14.04 1.83
C SER A 89 1.87 13.70 0.62
N LYS A 90 2.43 12.49 0.56
CA LYS A 90 3.40 12.11 -0.48
C LYS A 90 3.16 10.71 -1.04
N ILE A 91 3.22 9.68 -0.20
CA ILE A 91 3.27 8.28 -0.67
C ILE A 91 1.96 7.90 -1.38
N ILE A 92 0.80 8.15 -0.77
CA ILE A 92 -0.50 7.87 -1.39
C ILE A 92 -0.66 8.67 -2.70
N PRO A 93 -0.45 10.00 -2.75
CA PRO A 93 -0.52 10.74 -4.01
C PRO A 93 0.39 10.19 -5.13
N GLU A 94 1.65 9.87 -4.83
CA GLU A 94 2.59 9.31 -5.81
C GLU A 94 2.18 7.91 -6.28
N PHE A 95 1.72 7.06 -5.36
CA PHE A 95 1.15 5.76 -5.68
C PHE A 95 -0.06 5.88 -6.60
N ILE A 96 -1.03 6.74 -6.25
CA ILE A 96 -2.25 6.95 -7.05
C ILE A 96 -1.90 7.44 -8.45
N LYS A 97 -0.96 8.38 -8.58
CA LYS A 97 -0.46 8.83 -9.88
C LYS A 97 0.13 7.67 -10.69
N TRP A 98 0.97 6.85 -10.06
CA TRP A 98 1.58 5.70 -10.71
C TRP A 98 0.54 4.70 -11.22
N ILE A 99 -0.42 4.28 -10.39
CA ILE A 99 -1.43 3.30 -10.81
C ILE A 99 -2.39 3.86 -11.86
N LYS A 100 -2.79 5.15 -11.76
CA LYS A 100 -3.60 5.79 -12.80
C LYS A 100 -2.89 5.76 -14.15
N ASN A 101 -1.60 6.11 -14.18
CA ASN A 101 -0.82 6.07 -15.41
C ASN A 101 -0.74 4.65 -16.00
N LEU A 102 -0.63 3.63 -15.14
CA LEU A 102 -0.63 2.23 -15.58
C LEU A 102 -1.99 1.80 -16.14
N LEU A 103 -3.09 2.17 -15.46
CA LEU A 103 -4.46 1.84 -15.87
C LEU A 103 -4.94 2.62 -17.11
N LEU A 104 -4.29 3.74 -17.45
CA LEU A 104 -4.52 4.46 -18.71
C LEU A 104 -3.96 3.74 -19.94
N LEU A 105 -3.00 2.82 -19.76
CA LEU A 105 -2.47 2.05 -20.88
C LEU A 105 -3.50 1.05 -21.40
N PRO A 106 -3.52 0.74 -22.70
CA PRO A 106 -4.32 -0.38 -23.22
C PRO A 106 -4.01 -1.68 -22.48
N VAL A 107 -5.02 -2.54 -22.28
CA VAL A 107 -4.86 -3.82 -21.55
C VAL A 107 -3.80 -4.72 -22.20
N ASN A 108 -3.65 -4.66 -23.53
CA ASN A 108 -2.63 -5.39 -24.28
C ASN A 108 -1.26 -4.69 -24.33
N SER A 109 -1.09 -3.55 -23.64
CA SER A 109 0.20 -2.87 -23.54
C SER A 109 1.23 -3.79 -22.88
N PRO A 110 2.45 -3.92 -23.42
CA PRO A 110 3.50 -4.74 -22.82
C PRO A 110 3.78 -4.40 -21.35
N ILE A 111 3.67 -3.12 -20.99
CA ILE A 111 3.87 -2.64 -19.62
C ILE A 111 2.73 -3.12 -18.71
N ARG A 112 1.47 -2.97 -19.16
CA ARG A 112 0.28 -3.35 -18.38
C ARG A 112 0.09 -4.87 -18.33
N ASN A 113 0.55 -5.59 -19.34
CA ASN A 113 0.45 -7.05 -19.41
C ASN A 113 1.56 -7.79 -18.65
N GLN A 114 2.30 -7.09 -17.80
CA GLN A 114 3.36 -7.66 -16.95
C GLN A 114 3.18 -7.20 -15.51
N SER A 115 3.70 -8.00 -14.57
CA SER A 115 3.70 -7.61 -13.16
C SER A 115 4.52 -6.33 -12.97
N GLN A 116 3.94 -5.33 -12.31
CA GLN A 116 4.63 -4.09 -11.97
C GLN A 116 4.82 -3.98 -10.47
N LEU A 117 5.91 -3.34 -10.05
CA LEU A 117 6.25 -3.11 -8.66
C LEU A 117 6.46 -1.61 -8.43
N TRP A 118 5.76 -1.07 -7.43
CA TRP A 118 6.02 0.26 -6.91
C TRP A 118 6.31 0.17 -5.41
N GLU A 119 7.34 0.87 -4.96
CA GLU A 119 7.81 0.78 -3.59
C GLU A 119 8.28 2.13 -3.07
N PHE A 120 7.93 2.41 -1.82
CA PHE A 120 8.38 3.58 -1.10
C PHE A 120 8.81 3.20 0.32
N LYS A 121 10.01 3.64 0.73
CA LYS A 121 10.50 3.41 2.09
C LYS A 121 9.77 4.31 3.09
N ILE A 122 9.18 3.72 4.13
CA ILE A 122 8.46 4.50 5.14
C ILE A 122 9.48 5.11 6.11
N PRO A 123 9.52 6.45 6.23
CA PRO A 123 10.43 7.09 7.15
C PRO A 123 10.02 6.74 8.58
N HIS A 124 10.95 6.14 9.32
CA HIS A 124 10.82 5.95 10.76
C HIS A 124 12.17 6.29 11.39
N LYS A 125 12.15 6.77 12.63
CA LYS A 125 13.39 6.85 13.40
C LYS A 125 13.92 5.43 13.53
N SER A 126 15.14 5.20 13.04
CA SER A 126 15.83 3.95 13.30
C SER A 126 15.92 3.80 14.81
N VAL A 127 15.28 2.78 15.37
CA VAL A 127 15.64 2.34 16.71
C VAL A 127 17.08 1.87 16.55
N ASN A 128 18.03 2.61 17.12
CA ASN A 128 19.38 2.12 17.31
C ASN A 128 19.25 0.87 18.18
N THR A 129 19.04 -0.30 17.58
CA THR A 129 19.45 -1.56 18.17
C THR A 129 20.96 -1.44 18.28
N LYS A 130 21.42 -0.90 19.41
CA LYS A 130 22.79 -1.13 19.87
C LYS A 130 22.98 -2.64 19.73
N LYS A 131 23.83 -3.05 18.78
CA LYS A 131 24.41 -4.38 18.81
C LYS A 131 25.11 -4.48 20.15
N SER A 132 24.50 -5.19 21.10
CA SER A 132 25.24 -5.72 22.23
C SER A 132 26.23 -6.73 21.65
N ILE A 133 27.50 -6.33 21.61
CA ILE A 133 28.65 -7.23 21.59
C ILE A 133 29.34 -7.00 22.92
#